data_AF-A0AAV0MEL2-F1
#
_entry.id   AF-A0AAV0MEL2-F1
#
_cell.length_a   1.000
_cell.length_b   1.000
_cell.length_c   1.000
_cell.angle_alpha   90.00
_cell.angle_beta   90.00
_cell.angle_gamma   90.00
#
_symmetry.space_group_name_H-M   'P 1'
#
loop_
_entity.id
_entity.type
_entity.pdbx_description
1 polymer ?
#
loop_
_entity_poly.entity_id
_entity_poly.type
_entity_poly.pdbx_seq_one_letter_code
_entity_poly.pdbx_strand_id
1 'polypeptide(L)'
;MVFKLNNQMLSKMAIGDGHGENNFYFNDWKAYDSDPYHHHNKLDGVIQMEMGLVENQLCFDLVEEWLKKNPAASICNPEGVGGFKDVAIFQDYHGLPKSRNVITPSLLLLKLNKV
;
A
#
# COMPACT_ATOMS: atom_id res chain seq x y z
N MET A 1 29.07 -42.90 7.27
CA MET A 1 29.49 -41.68 6.54
C MET A 1 28.48 -40.61 6.90
N VAL A 2 28.87 -39.60 7.69
CA VAL A 2 27.98 -38.54 8.19
C VAL A 2 27.98 -37.40 7.18
N PHE A 3 26.84 -37.13 6.55
CA PHE A 3 26.68 -35.94 5.72
C PHE A 3 26.65 -34.71 6.64
N LYS A 4 27.76 -33.96 6.71
CA LYS A 4 27.76 -32.58 7.22
C LYS A 4 26.89 -31.75 6.27
N LEU A 5 25.68 -31.41 6.69
CA LEU A 5 24.88 -30.38 6.03
C LEU A 5 25.64 -29.05 6.15
N ASN A 6 26.22 -28.61 5.04
CA ASN A 6 26.77 -27.25 4.94
C ASN A 6 25.64 -26.27 5.19
N ASN A 7 25.76 -25.48 6.26
CA ASN A 7 24.80 -24.48 6.71
C ASN A 7 24.70 -23.24 5.77
N GLN A 8 24.93 -23.40 4.47
CA GLN A 8 24.90 -22.35 3.46
C GLN A 8 23.95 -22.70 2.30
N MET A 9 22.68 -23.01 2.62
CA MET A 9 21.62 -23.19 1.62
C MET A 9 20.86 -21.90 1.26
N LEU A 10 21.23 -20.75 1.82
CA LEU A 10 20.53 -19.48 1.63
C LEU A 10 21.50 -18.35 1.22
N SER A 11 21.00 -17.39 0.44
CA SER A 11 21.78 -16.24 -0.01
C SER A 11 22.13 -15.33 1.17
N LYS A 12 23.21 -14.52 1.03
CA LYS A 12 23.62 -13.53 2.05
C LYS A 12 22.52 -12.52 2.39
N MET A 13 21.63 -12.22 1.43
CA MET A 13 20.48 -11.32 1.66
C MET A 13 19.38 -12.02 2.47
N ALA A 14 19.15 -13.33 2.25
CA ALA A 14 18.13 -14.08 2.97
C ALA A 14 18.53 -14.39 4.42
N ILE A 15 19.84 -14.51 4.71
CA ILE A 15 20.36 -14.67 6.08
C ILE A 15 20.73 -13.35 6.76
N GLY A 16 20.65 -12.23 6.03
CA GLY A 16 21.02 -10.92 6.55
C GLY A 16 19.86 -10.27 7.31
N ASP A 17 20.18 -9.49 8.34
CA ASP A 17 19.20 -8.64 9.06
C ASP A 17 18.91 -7.34 8.25
N GLY A 18 18.52 -7.50 6.98
CA GLY A 18 18.26 -6.39 6.07
C GLY A 18 17.00 -5.61 6.42
N HIS A 19 16.08 -6.23 7.16
CA HIS A 19 14.87 -5.59 7.66
C HIS A 19 15.16 -4.71 8.90
N GLY A 20 16.18 -5.05 9.69
CA GLY A 20 16.66 -4.22 10.78
C GLY A 20 15.62 -3.99 11.88
N GLU A 21 14.66 -4.90 12.05
CA GLU A 21 13.58 -4.79 13.07
C GLU A 21 14.12 -4.75 14.51
N ASN A 22 15.37 -5.15 14.69
CA ASN A 22 16.07 -5.11 15.96
C ASN A 22 16.62 -3.71 16.29
N ASN A 23 16.49 -2.75 15.37
CA ASN A 23 16.93 -1.38 15.58
C ASN A 23 15.92 -0.59 16.42
N PHE A 24 16.43 0.32 17.24
CA PHE A 24 15.66 1.14 18.17
C PHE A 24 14.54 1.96 17.49
N TYR A 25 14.72 2.35 16.22
CA TYR A 25 13.71 3.09 15.45
C TYR A 25 12.38 2.33 15.25
N PHE A 26 12.36 1.00 15.39
CA PHE A 26 11.14 0.20 15.27
C PHE A 26 10.41 -0.01 16.60
N ASN A 27 11.00 0.41 17.73
CA ASN A 27 10.40 0.18 19.05
C ASN A 27 9.06 0.90 19.21
N ASP A 28 8.95 2.13 18.71
CA ASP A 28 7.71 2.91 18.80
C ASP A 28 6.59 2.31 17.93
N TRP A 29 6.95 1.78 16.74
CA TRP A 29 5.99 1.08 15.89
C TRP A 29 5.52 -0.25 16.50
N LYS A 30 6.44 -1.01 17.11
CA LYS A 30 6.09 -2.27 17.83
C LYS A 30 5.24 -2.01 19.07
N ALA A 31 5.48 -0.91 19.78
CA ALA A 31 4.66 -0.49 20.91
C ALA A 31 3.24 -0.11 20.46
N TYR A 32 3.12 0.59 19.33
CA TYR A 32 1.83 0.86 18.70
C TYR A 32 1.09 -0.42 18.26
N ASP A 33 1.78 -1.34 17.58
CA ASP A 33 1.19 -2.60 17.11
C ASP A 33 0.70 -3.49 18.27
N SER A 34 1.44 -3.48 19.38
CA SER A 34 1.09 -4.26 20.58
C SER A 34 -0.06 -3.65 21.38
N ASP A 35 -0.20 -2.32 21.35
CA ASP A 35 -1.20 -1.62 22.14
C ASP A 35 -1.76 -0.37 21.43
N PRO A 36 -2.59 -0.54 20.38
CA PRO A 36 -3.12 0.58 19.64
C PRO A 36 -4.24 1.29 20.42
N TYR A 37 -4.24 2.62 20.35
CA TYR A 37 -5.33 3.45 20.84
C TYR A 37 -6.64 3.20 20.09
N HIS A 38 -7.74 3.18 20.83
CA HIS A 38 -9.09 3.06 20.27
C HIS A 38 -10.07 3.94 21.04
N HIS A 39 -10.69 4.90 20.36
CA HIS A 39 -11.56 5.93 20.97
C HIS A 39 -12.69 5.42 21.88
N HIS A 40 -13.14 4.18 21.72
CA HIS A 40 -14.23 3.58 22.51
C HIS A 40 -13.76 2.41 23.37
N ASN A 41 -12.80 1.63 22.86
CA ASN A 41 -12.43 0.35 23.46
C ASN A 41 -11.16 0.45 24.31
N LYS A 42 -10.30 1.45 24.04
CA LYS A 42 -9.01 1.61 24.71
C LYS A 42 -8.48 3.04 24.60
N LEU A 43 -8.82 3.86 25.60
CA LEU A 43 -8.47 5.28 25.64
C LEU A 43 -7.02 5.57 26.08
N ASP A 44 -6.33 4.55 26.60
CA ASP A 44 -4.96 4.61 27.12
C ASP A 44 -3.92 3.94 26.20
N GLY A 45 -4.35 3.39 25.07
CA GLY A 45 -3.46 2.79 24.08
C GLY A 45 -2.55 3.83 23.43
N VAL A 46 -1.49 3.35 22.78
CA VAL A 46 -0.55 4.16 22.03
C VAL A 46 -1.27 4.71 20.79
N ILE A 47 -1.38 6.03 20.71
CA ILE A 47 -1.86 6.69 19.50
C ILE A 47 -0.73 6.56 18.47
N GLN A 48 -1.08 6.14 17.26
CA GLN A 48 -0.16 6.22 16.14
C GLN A 48 0.25 7.69 15.98
N MET A 49 1.46 8.06 16.41
CA MET A 49 1.99 9.36 16.04
C MET A 49 2.18 9.32 14.52
N GLU A 50 1.29 9.99 13.78
CA GLU A 50 1.21 10.07 12.32
C GLU A 50 2.52 10.51 11.62
N MET A 51 3.56 10.83 12.38
CA MET A 51 4.93 11.05 11.89
C MET A 51 5.60 9.77 11.34
N GLY A 52 5.09 8.57 11.65
CA GLY A 52 5.66 7.30 11.18
C GLY A 52 5.05 6.73 9.88
N LEU A 53 3.81 7.12 9.55
CA LEU A 53 3.10 6.67 8.35
C LEU A 53 2.46 7.89 7.67
N VAL A 54 2.99 8.26 6.50
CA VAL A 54 2.50 9.40 5.71
C VAL A 54 1.29 8.96 4.88
N GLU A 55 0.16 8.76 5.55
CA GLU A 55 -1.13 8.43 4.93
C GLU A 55 -2.03 9.67 4.86
N ASN A 56 -2.70 9.89 3.73
CA ASN A 56 -3.66 10.98 3.59
C ASN A 56 -5.09 10.43 3.66
N GLN A 57 -5.75 10.62 4.80
CA GLN A 57 -7.14 10.19 5.01
C GLN A 57 -8.18 11.30 4.80
N LEU A 58 -7.74 12.54 4.50
CA LEU A 58 -8.61 13.72 4.47
C LEU A 58 -9.57 13.79 3.28
N CYS A 59 -9.27 13.08 2.19
CA CYS A 59 -10.02 13.19 0.93
C CYS A 59 -10.72 11.87 0.53
N PHE A 60 -10.88 10.93 1.46
CA PHE A 60 -11.49 9.63 1.15
C PHE A 60 -12.97 9.74 0.81
N ASP A 61 -13.68 10.67 1.43
CA ASP A 61 -15.07 11.01 1.14
C ASP A 61 -15.28 11.34 -0.35
N LEU A 62 -14.40 12.15 -0.94
CA LEU A 62 -14.48 12.55 -2.35
C LEU A 62 -14.32 11.34 -3.29
N VAL A 63 -13.39 10.45 -2.97
CA VAL A 63 -13.12 9.24 -3.77
C VAL A 63 -14.28 8.25 -3.64
N GLU A 64 -14.80 8.06 -2.43
CA GLU A 64 -15.93 7.16 -2.15
C GLU A 64 -17.20 7.63 -2.87
N GLU A 65 -17.51 8.93 -2.79
CA GLU A 65 -18.64 9.51 -3.52
C GLU A 65 -18.51 9.32 -5.03
N TRP A 66 -17.30 9.50 -5.58
CA TRP A 66 -17.06 9.32 -7.00
C TRP A 66 -17.25 7.85 -7.42
N LEU A 67 -16.77 6.90 -6.62
CA LEU A 67 -16.95 5.46 -6.87
C LEU A 67 -18.43 5.06 -6.86
N LYS A 68 -19.22 5.58 -5.91
CA LYS A 68 -20.67 5.35 -5.85
C LYS A 68 -21.39 5.87 -7.09
N LYS A 69 -20.95 7.01 -7.64
CA LYS A 69 -21.50 7.63 -8.85
C LYS A 69 -21.03 6.94 -10.14
N ASN A 70 -19.91 6.20 -10.11
CA ASN A 70 -19.29 5.56 -11.27
C ASN A 70 -19.06 4.04 -11.08
N PRO A 71 -20.12 3.25 -10.85
CA PRO A 71 -20.02 1.81 -10.59
C PRO A 71 -19.27 1.01 -11.67
N ALA A 72 -19.40 1.38 -12.95
CA ALA A 72 -18.72 0.73 -14.06
C ALA A 72 -17.17 0.91 -14.07
N ALA A 73 -16.64 1.86 -13.29
CA ALA A 73 -15.19 2.09 -13.20
C ALA A 73 -14.44 1.02 -12.41
N SER A 74 -15.15 0.22 -11.61
CA SER A 74 -14.58 -0.86 -10.81
C SER A 74 -14.93 -2.23 -11.38
N ILE A 75 -13.91 -3.08 -11.58
CA ILE A 75 -14.10 -4.48 -11.97
C ILE A 75 -14.79 -5.32 -10.88
N CYS A 76 -14.87 -4.80 -9.66
CA CYS A 76 -15.55 -5.44 -8.52
C CYS A 76 -17.07 -5.23 -8.52
N ASN A 77 -17.62 -4.47 -9.48
CA ASN A 77 -19.06 -4.25 -9.62
C ASN A 77 -19.63 -5.04 -10.81
N PRO A 78 -20.91 -5.48 -10.75
CA PRO A 78 -21.56 -6.20 -11.85
C PRO A 78 -21.52 -5.44 -13.19
N GLU A 79 -21.52 -4.11 -13.14
CA GLU A 79 -21.48 -3.24 -14.31
C GLU A 79 -20.08 -3.13 -14.95
N GLY A 80 -19.01 -3.39 -14.17
CA GLY A 80 -17.62 -3.33 -14.64
C GLY A 80 -16.97 -4.70 -14.90
N VAL A 81 -17.63 -5.80 -14.50
CA VAL A 81 -17.09 -7.16 -14.57
C VAL A 81 -16.75 -7.61 -16.00
N GLY A 82 -17.40 -7.02 -17.02
CA GLY A 82 -17.14 -7.33 -18.43
C GLY A 82 -15.68 -7.09 -18.86
N GLY A 83 -14.98 -6.16 -18.21
CA GLY A 83 -13.55 -5.88 -18.45
C GLY A 83 -12.58 -6.74 -17.63
N PHE A 84 -13.07 -7.61 -16.74
CA PHE A 84 -12.23 -8.37 -15.81
C PHE A 84 -11.20 -9.22 -16.53
N LYS A 85 -11.61 -9.97 -17.56
CA LYS A 85 -10.72 -10.89 -18.29
C LYS A 85 -9.57 -10.14 -18.96
N ASP A 86 -9.86 -8.99 -19.56
CA ASP A 86 -8.86 -8.18 -20.27
C ASP A 86 -7.85 -7.56 -19.31
N VAL A 87 -8.28 -7.16 -18.11
CA VAL A 87 -7.40 -6.60 -17.07
C VAL A 87 -6.61 -7.70 -16.35
N ALA A 88 -7.23 -8.85 -16.06
CA ALA A 88 -6.61 -9.94 -15.30
C ALA A 88 -5.43 -10.60 -16.02
N ILE A 89 -5.46 -10.66 -17.35
CA ILE A 89 -4.36 -11.21 -18.17
C ILE A 89 -3.35 -10.15 -18.61
N PHE A 90 -3.57 -8.88 -18.27
CA PHE A 90 -2.70 -7.79 -18.70
C PHE A 90 -1.38 -7.83 -17.95
N GLN A 91 -0.27 -8.05 -18.67
CA GLN A 91 1.07 -8.20 -18.10
C GLN A 91 2.12 -7.29 -18.79
N ASP A 92 1.69 -6.36 -19.65
CA ASP A 92 2.60 -5.43 -20.30
C ASP A 92 3.21 -4.49 -19.25
N TYR A 93 4.54 -4.49 -19.18
CA TYR A 93 5.32 -3.69 -18.23
C TYR A 93 5.16 -2.18 -18.45
N HIS A 94 4.68 -1.74 -19.62
CA HIS A 94 4.36 -0.35 -19.88
C HIS A 94 3.07 0.11 -19.18
N GLY A 95 2.24 -0.82 -18.69
CA GLY A 95 0.96 -0.49 -18.06
C GLY A 95 -0.15 -0.14 -19.06
N LEU A 96 -1.39 -0.12 -18.56
CA LEU A 96 -2.58 0.14 -19.35
C LEU A 96 -2.50 1.52 -20.04
N PRO A 97 -2.65 1.60 -21.38
CA PRO A 97 -2.59 2.89 -22.10
C PRO A 97 -3.57 3.93 -21.58
N LYS A 98 -4.79 3.50 -21.20
CA LYS A 98 -5.82 4.37 -20.60
C LYS A 98 -5.31 5.04 -19.31
N SER A 99 -4.62 4.29 -18.44
CA SER A 99 -4.07 4.84 -17.20
C SER A 99 -2.97 5.87 -17.47
N ARG A 100 -2.05 5.58 -18.40
CA ARG A 100 -0.95 6.50 -18.77
C ARG A 100 -1.44 7.83 -19.34
N ASN A 101 -2.48 7.77 -20.17
CA ASN A 101 -3.09 8.95 -20.78
C ASN A 101 -3.81 9.85 -19.78
N VAL A 102 -4.22 9.33 -18.61
CA VAL A 102 -4.81 10.12 -17.53
C VAL A 102 -3.74 10.68 -16.59
N ILE A 103 -2.77 9.85 -16.20
CA ILE A 103 -1.71 10.24 -15.25
C ILE A 103 -0.90 11.42 -15.78
N THR A 104 -0.58 11.45 -17.07
CA THR A 104 0.28 12.49 -17.65
C THR A 104 -0.37 13.90 -17.57
N PRO A 105 -1.61 14.11 -18.03
CA PRO A 105 -2.36 15.34 -17.78
C PRO A 105 -2.57 15.65 -16.30
N SER A 106 -2.88 14.67 -15.45
CA SER A 106 -3.09 14.91 -14.01
C SER A 106 -1.83 15.45 -13.33
N LEU A 107 -0.66 14.92 -13.68
CA LEU A 107 0.63 15.44 -13.20
C LEU A 107 0.91 16.86 -13.69
N LEU A 108 0.48 17.21 -14.91
CA LEU A 108 0.59 18.57 -15.42
C LEU A 108 -0.33 19.54 -14.68
N LEU A 109 -1.58 19.15 -14.42
CA LEU A 109 -2.54 19.95 -13.65
C LEU A 109 -2.02 20.22 -12.23
N LEU A 110 -1.45 19.21 -11.57
CA LEU A 110 -0.83 19.38 -10.24
C LEU A 110 0.36 20.34 -10.27
N LYS A 111 1.11 20.42 -11.38
CA LYS A 111 2.21 21.38 -11.54
C LYS A 111 1.72 22.79 -11.80
N LEU A 112 0.64 22.97 -12.56
CA LEU A 112 0.06 24.28 -12.89
C LEU A 112 -0.74 24.88 -11.72
N ASN A 113 -1.31 24.04 -10.85
CA ASN A 113 -2.07 24.46 -9.68
C ASN A 113 -1.20 24.72 -8.44
N LYS A 114 0.13 24.55 -8.53
CA LYS A 114 1.07 25.05 -7.52
C LYS A 114 1.39 26.51 -7.81
N VAL A 115 0.55 27.41 -7.29
CA VAL A 115 0.84 28.84 -7.05
C VAL A 115 0.99 29.03 -5.55
#